data_AF-A0A517PZK0-F1
#
_entry.id   AF-A0A517PZK0-F1
#
_cell.length_a   1.000
_cell.length_b   1.000
_cell.length_c   1.000
_cell.angle_alpha   90.00
_cell.angle_beta   90.00
_cell.angle_gamma   90.00
#
_symmetry.space_group_name_H-M   'P 1'
#
loop_
_entity.id
_entity.type
_entity.pdbx_description
1 polymer ?
#
loop_
_entity_poly.entity_id
_entity_poly.type
_entity_poly.pdbx_seq_one_letter_code
_entity_poly.pdbx_strand_id
1 'polypeptide(L)'
;MTDSVETDYLSRLLQLNPLGQTEEILARRHHFLNPKSSARLFLDDQVLHFSDRKQQTRKELEAIRKNFWRIDAPSLLEQLEALDVDEFPDLGFAVSRLKQVAGLKGSFQRLQHHHTCFDEFFEQFSRLVIAAPDEAEKLRTSKTELTDFELADFDLHSPRDFRRIAEVIRKEFPELYELEKYWLNQIATSGKAQSSINRTVHILHFLISAALILVVGLGLTYLPEMTVIVTLGLVLLFGVTRLIRRFIEKKRGSS
;
A
#
# COMPACT_ATOMS: atom_id res chain seq x y z
N MET A 1 6.58 -31.00 -49.46
CA MET A 1 5.73 -31.38 -48.31
C MET A 1 6.25 -30.73 -47.01
N THR A 2 6.68 -29.47 -47.04
CA THR A 2 7.29 -28.75 -45.89
C THR A 2 6.38 -27.66 -45.32
N ASP A 3 5.49 -27.11 -46.14
CA ASP A 3 4.62 -25.96 -45.80
C ASP A 3 3.65 -26.24 -44.64
N SER A 4 3.31 -27.50 -44.39
CA SER A 4 2.41 -27.92 -43.31
C SER A 4 3.03 -27.79 -41.91
N VAL A 5 4.35 -27.89 -41.77
CA VAL A 5 5.04 -27.86 -40.47
C VAL A 5 5.28 -26.41 -40.04
N GLU A 6 5.60 -25.55 -41.01
CA GLU A 6 5.77 -24.10 -40.81
C GLU A 6 4.46 -23.43 -40.40
N THR A 7 3.36 -23.77 -41.07
CA THR A 7 2.03 -23.23 -40.76
C THR A 7 1.51 -23.70 -39.40
N ASP A 8 1.72 -24.97 -39.04
CA ASP A 8 1.35 -25.50 -37.71
C ASP A 8 2.20 -24.84 -36.60
N TYR A 9 3.51 -24.66 -36.82
CA TYR A 9 4.37 -23.93 -35.89
C TYR A 9 3.90 -22.48 -35.68
N LEU A 10 3.67 -21.74 -36.77
CA LEU A 10 3.28 -20.34 -36.71
C LEU A 10 1.90 -20.18 -36.03
N SER A 11 0.94 -21.05 -36.35
CA SER A 11 -0.41 -21.00 -35.77
C SER A 11 -0.39 -21.20 -34.25
N ARG A 12 0.44 -22.10 -33.74
CA ARG A 12 0.59 -22.35 -32.30
C ARG A 12 1.33 -21.23 -31.58
N LEU A 13 2.30 -20.60 -32.24
CA LEU A 13 3.06 -19.49 -31.65
C LEU A 13 2.23 -18.22 -31.53
N LEU A 14 1.35 -17.96 -32.51
CA LEU A 14 0.41 -16.83 -32.49
C LEU A 14 -0.68 -16.94 -31.42
N GLN A 15 -0.89 -18.13 -30.85
CA GLN A 15 -1.83 -18.35 -29.74
C GLN A 15 -1.22 -18.08 -28.36
N LEU A 16 0.11 -17.91 -28.26
CA LEU A 16 0.81 -17.66 -27.00
C LEU A 16 0.85 -16.16 -26.68
N ASN A 17 0.69 -15.82 -25.40
CA ASN A 17 0.80 -14.44 -24.93
C ASN A 17 2.30 -14.05 -24.80
N PRO A 18 2.80 -13.11 -25.61
CA PRO A 18 4.22 -12.76 -25.62
C PRO A 18 4.74 -12.13 -24.32
N LEU A 19 3.85 -11.58 -23.49
CA LEU A 19 4.22 -10.92 -22.23
C LEU A 19 4.24 -11.87 -21.02
N GLY A 20 3.59 -13.04 -21.12
CA GLY A 20 3.52 -14.02 -20.03
C GLY A 20 4.14 -15.38 -20.37
N GLN A 21 4.33 -15.68 -21.65
CA GLN A 21 4.79 -16.99 -22.14
C GLN A 21 6.02 -16.85 -23.06
N THR A 22 6.85 -15.86 -22.80
CA THR A 22 8.04 -15.55 -23.61
C THR A 22 8.99 -16.75 -23.70
N GLU A 23 9.15 -17.49 -22.60
CA GLU A 23 10.00 -18.69 -22.55
C GLU A 23 9.45 -19.85 -23.40
N GLU A 24 8.13 -20.05 -23.38
CA GLU A 24 7.46 -21.08 -24.18
C GLU A 24 7.60 -20.79 -25.68
N ILE A 25 7.53 -19.51 -26.06
CA ILE A 25 7.74 -19.04 -27.43
C ILE A 25 9.19 -19.32 -27.88
N LEU A 26 10.18 -19.01 -27.04
CA LEU A 26 11.60 -19.23 -27.34
C LEU A 26 11.93 -20.73 -27.43
N ALA A 27 11.40 -21.55 -26.52
CA ALA A 27 11.58 -22.99 -26.54
C ALA A 27 11.01 -23.63 -27.81
N ARG A 28 9.80 -23.22 -28.24
CA ARG A 28 9.18 -23.71 -29.48
C ARG A 28 9.98 -23.30 -30.72
N ARG A 29 10.49 -22.06 -30.77
CA ARG A 29 11.36 -21.60 -31.86
C ARG A 29 12.64 -22.42 -31.96
N HIS A 30 13.29 -22.69 -30.83
CA HIS A 30 14.50 -23.51 -30.81
C HIS A 30 14.23 -24.93 -31.31
N HIS A 31 13.11 -25.54 -30.89
CA HIS A 31 12.72 -26.88 -31.34
C HIS A 31 12.42 -26.96 -32.85
N PHE A 32 11.76 -25.94 -33.40
CA PHE A 32 11.48 -25.86 -34.83
C PHE A 32 12.77 -25.75 -35.66
N LEU A 33 13.76 -24.99 -35.18
CA LEU A 33 15.04 -24.82 -35.87
C LEU A 33 15.99 -26.02 -35.70
N ASN A 34 15.92 -26.73 -34.57
CA ASN A 34 16.83 -27.83 -34.22
C ASN A 34 16.08 -29.14 -33.88
N PRO A 35 15.38 -29.77 -34.84
CA PRO A 35 14.50 -30.93 -34.58
C PRO A 35 15.24 -32.22 -34.16
N LYS A 36 16.56 -32.31 -34.37
CA LYS A 36 17.40 -33.46 -33.96
C LYS A 36 17.99 -33.33 -32.55
N SER A 37 17.78 -32.19 -31.89
CA SER A 37 18.18 -32.01 -30.51
C SER A 37 17.22 -32.79 -29.61
N SER A 38 17.67 -33.89 -29.02
CA SER A 38 17.00 -34.66 -27.97
C SER A 38 16.89 -33.85 -26.66
N ALA A 39 16.44 -32.59 -26.74
CA ALA A 39 16.39 -31.63 -25.65
C ALA A 39 15.02 -31.56 -24.96
N ARG A 40 14.05 -32.42 -25.32
CA ARG A 40 12.76 -32.45 -24.61
C ARG A 40 12.88 -32.91 -23.15
N LEU A 41 13.89 -33.72 -22.82
CA LEU A 41 14.13 -34.13 -21.42
C LEU A 41 15.01 -33.12 -20.65
N PHE A 42 15.83 -32.33 -21.34
CA PHE A 42 16.75 -31.38 -20.70
C PHE A 42 16.11 -30.00 -20.44
N LEU A 43 15.13 -29.59 -21.23
CA LEU A 43 14.46 -28.29 -21.06
C LEU A 43 13.44 -28.30 -19.92
N ASP A 44 12.64 -29.38 -19.75
CA ASP A 44 11.71 -29.45 -18.62
C ASP A 44 12.46 -29.51 -17.27
N ASP A 45 13.51 -30.32 -17.15
CA ASP A 45 14.32 -30.41 -15.93
C ASP A 45 15.09 -29.11 -15.64
N GLN A 46 15.64 -28.43 -16.65
CA GLN A 46 16.34 -27.16 -16.44
C GLN A 46 15.39 -26.01 -16.10
N VAL A 47 14.21 -25.96 -16.71
CA VAL A 47 13.19 -24.94 -16.41
C VAL A 47 12.62 -25.16 -15.02
N LEU A 48 12.31 -26.41 -14.64
CA LEU A 48 11.90 -26.76 -13.27
C LEU A 48 12.99 -26.36 -12.26
N HIS A 49 14.25 -26.73 -12.52
CA HIS A 49 15.37 -26.39 -11.64
C HIS A 49 15.62 -24.87 -11.55
N PHE A 50 15.42 -24.11 -12.64
CA PHE A 50 15.53 -22.65 -12.62
C PHE A 50 14.39 -21.99 -11.85
N SER A 51 13.13 -22.41 -12.07
CA SER A 51 11.98 -21.90 -11.34
C SER A 51 12.04 -22.25 -9.85
N ASP A 52 12.49 -23.46 -9.53
CA ASP A 52 12.63 -23.94 -8.15
C ASP A 52 13.73 -23.17 -7.41
N ARG A 53 14.89 -22.94 -8.06
CA ARG A 53 15.95 -22.08 -7.51
C ARG A 53 15.44 -20.66 -7.29
N LYS A 54 14.76 -20.06 -8.27
CA LYS A 54 14.17 -18.72 -8.14
C LYS A 54 13.19 -18.64 -6.97
N GLN A 55 12.33 -19.64 -6.82
CA GLN A 55 11.35 -19.69 -5.74
C GLN A 55 12.02 -19.89 -4.38
N GLN A 56 13.09 -20.68 -4.31
CA GLN A 56 13.87 -20.88 -3.11
C GLN A 56 14.56 -19.58 -2.68
N THR A 57 15.26 -18.91 -3.58
CA THR A 57 15.89 -17.59 -3.32
C THR A 57 14.84 -16.57 -2.88
N ARG A 58 13.64 -16.58 -3.48
CA ARG A 58 12.53 -15.72 -3.06
C ARG A 58 12.07 -16.04 -1.63
N LYS A 59 11.97 -17.32 -1.25
CA LYS A 59 11.60 -17.73 0.12
C LYS A 59 12.64 -17.30 1.14
N GLU A 60 13.92 -17.43 0.82
CA GLU A 60 15.02 -16.99 1.68
C GLU A 60 15.00 -15.47 1.87
N LEU A 61 14.78 -14.71 0.78
CA LEU A 61 14.63 -13.26 0.84
C LEU A 61 13.43 -12.84 1.72
N GLU A 62 12.29 -13.54 1.63
CA GLU A 62 11.14 -13.29 2.50
C GLU A 62 11.41 -13.63 3.97
N ALA A 63 12.20 -14.67 4.25
CA ALA A 63 12.64 -14.99 5.60
C ALA A 63 13.54 -13.87 6.18
N ILE A 64 14.44 -13.32 5.36
CA ILE A 64 15.27 -12.16 5.73
C ILE A 64 14.38 -10.94 6.01
N ARG A 65 13.40 -10.64 5.15
CA ARG A 65 12.46 -9.51 5.37
C ARG A 65 11.73 -9.61 6.71
N LYS A 66 11.21 -10.80 7.06
CA LYS A 66 10.49 -11.01 8.34
C LYS A 66 11.36 -10.77 9.57
N ASN A 67 12.65 -11.12 9.48
CA ASN A 67 13.59 -10.98 10.59
C ASN A 67 14.47 -9.72 10.48
N PHE A 68 14.21 -8.87 9.48
CA PHE A 68 15.09 -7.77 9.10
C PHE A 68 15.41 -6.86 10.28
N TRP A 69 14.42 -6.46 11.07
CA TRP A 69 14.64 -5.56 12.21
C TRP A 69 15.28 -6.23 13.43
N ARG A 70 15.29 -7.56 13.50
CA ARG A 70 15.81 -8.33 14.65
C ARG A 70 17.29 -8.68 14.51
N ILE A 71 17.74 -8.92 13.29
CA ILE A 71 19.14 -9.28 12.99
C ILE A 71 19.98 -8.00 12.99
N ASP A 72 21.26 -8.08 13.34
CA ASP A 72 22.21 -6.97 13.26
C ASP A 72 22.55 -6.62 11.79
N ALA A 73 23.01 -5.39 11.55
CA ALA A 73 23.33 -4.91 10.20
C ALA A 73 24.42 -5.73 9.48
N PRO A 74 25.57 -6.11 10.11
CA PRO A 74 26.59 -6.88 9.40
C PRO A 74 26.12 -8.30 9.06
N SER A 75 25.43 -8.99 9.97
CA SER A 75 24.88 -10.33 9.66
C SER A 75 23.82 -10.31 8.56
N LEU A 76 23.04 -9.22 8.43
CA LEU A 76 22.13 -9.05 7.29
C LEU A 76 22.87 -8.89 5.97
N LEU A 77 23.97 -8.13 5.95
CA LEU A 77 24.75 -7.93 4.74
C LEU A 77 25.37 -9.25 4.27
N GLU A 78 25.91 -10.06 5.19
CA GLU A 78 26.40 -11.41 4.87
C GLU A 78 25.29 -12.31 4.31
N GLN A 79 24.10 -12.34 4.94
CA GLN A 79 22.97 -13.12 4.44
C GLN A 79 22.50 -12.66 3.05
N LEU A 80 22.53 -11.35 2.79
CA LEU A 80 22.17 -10.76 1.50
C LEU A 80 23.26 -10.93 0.43
N GLU A 81 24.53 -11.16 0.82
CA GLU A 81 25.64 -11.49 -0.08
C GLU A 81 25.69 -12.98 -0.42
N ALA A 82 25.26 -13.84 0.51
CA ALA A 82 25.18 -15.28 0.28
C ALA A 82 24.07 -15.68 -0.71
N LEU A 83 23.11 -14.80 -0.98
CA LEU A 83 22.04 -15.05 -1.95
C LEU A 83 22.58 -14.95 -3.38
N ASP A 84 22.49 -16.06 -4.12
CA ASP A 84 22.76 -16.09 -5.56
C ASP A 84 21.60 -15.46 -6.33
N VAL A 85 21.75 -14.18 -6.69
CA VAL A 85 20.75 -13.37 -7.41
C VAL A 85 21.24 -12.85 -8.76
N ASP A 86 22.46 -13.21 -9.17
CA ASP A 86 23.04 -12.75 -10.44
C ASP A 86 22.22 -13.25 -11.65
N GLU A 87 21.61 -14.42 -11.53
CA GLU A 87 20.71 -15.00 -12.54
C GLU A 87 19.28 -14.40 -12.51
N PHE A 88 18.92 -13.60 -11.49
CA PHE A 88 17.56 -13.10 -11.23
C PHE A 88 17.52 -11.57 -11.03
N PRO A 89 17.41 -10.77 -12.11
CA PRO A 89 17.48 -9.30 -12.02
C PRO A 89 16.43 -8.67 -11.10
N ASP A 90 15.23 -9.27 -11.02
CA ASP A 90 14.14 -8.85 -10.14
C ASP A 90 14.49 -9.02 -8.65
N LEU A 91 15.14 -10.14 -8.31
CA LEU A 91 15.63 -10.39 -6.95
C LEU A 91 16.88 -9.57 -6.63
N GLY A 92 17.76 -9.33 -7.62
CA GLY A 92 18.94 -8.48 -7.48
C GLY A 92 18.58 -7.05 -7.08
N PHE A 93 17.55 -6.46 -7.69
CA PHE A 93 17.04 -5.14 -7.27
C PHE A 93 16.54 -5.15 -5.83
N ALA A 94 15.79 -6.19 -5.44
CA ALA A 94 15.26 -6.32 -4.08
C ALA A 94 16.36 -6.49 -3.02
N VAL A 95 17.39 -7.30 -3.31
CA VAL A 95 18.56 -7.48 -2.44
C VAL A 95 19.34 -6.18 -2.31
N SER A 96 19.62 -5.49 -3.42
CA SER A 96 20.31 -4.19 -3.40
C SER A 96 19.58 -3.16 -2.54
N ARG A 97 18.25 -3.07 -2.67
CA ARG A 97 17.41 -2.21 -1.82
C ARG A 97 17.54 -2.60 -0.34
N LEU A 98 17.45 -3.88 0.00
CA LEU A 98 17.60 -4.32 1.40
C LEU A 98 18.99 -4.04 1.96
N LYS A 99 20.05 -4.16 1.16
CA LYS A 99 21.42 -3.78 1.57
C LYS A 99 21.51 -2.28 1.89
N GLN A 100 20.91 -1.43 1.05
CA GLN A 100 20.83 0.01 1.33
C GLN A 100 20.09 0.30 2.64
N VAL A 101 18.92 -0.32 2.86
CA VAL A 101 18.15 -0.15 4.09
C VAL A 101 18.91 -0.67 5.31
N ALA A 102 19.67 -1.77 5.18
CA ALA A 102 20.47 -2.34 6.26
C ALA A 102 21.57 -1.37 6.72
N GLY A 103 22.23 -0.69 5.78
CA GLY A 103 23.20 0.37 6.08
C GLY A 103 22.59 1.58 6.80
N LEU A 104 21.29 1.81 6.64
CA LEU A 104 20.57 2.95 7.22
C LEU A 104 19.84 2.63 8.54
N LYS A 105 20.02 1.43 9.11
CA LYS A 105 19.40 1.03 10.38
C LYS A 105 19.65 2.00 11.52
N GLY A 106 20.86 2.58 11.62
CA GLY A 106 21.16 3.60 12.62
C GLY A 106 20.34 4.88 12.43
N SER A 107 20.09 5.29 11.18
CA SER A 107 19.20 6.42 10.85
C SER A 107 17.75 6.11 11.23
N PHE A 108 17.26 4.88 11.01
CA PHE A 108 15.94 4.46 11.48
C PHE A 108 15.81 4.48 13.00
N GLN A 109 16.82 4.01 13.74
CA GLN A 109 16.82 4.08 15.21
C GLN A 109 16.77 5.52 15.70
N ARG A 110 17.52 6.44 15.08
CA ARG A 110 17.44 7.88 15.40
C ARG A 110 16.06 8.46 15.10
N LEU A 111 15.44 8.08 13.99
CA LEU A 111 14.10 8.51 13.63
C LEU A 111 13.06 8.05 14.65
N GLN A 112 13.16 6.80 15.14
CA GLN A 112 12.23 6.26 16.14
C GLN A 112 12.24 7.08 17.45
N HIS A 113 13.40 7.57 17.87
CA HIS A 113 13.55 8.39 19.08
C HIS A 113 13.28 9.88 18.83
N HIS A 114 12.96 10.27 17.59
CA HIS A 114 12.73 11.66 17.26
C HIS A 114 11.35 12.12 17.77
N HIS A 115 11.30 13.27 18.42
CA HIS A 115 10.09 13.79 19.09
C HIS A 115 8.87 13.99 18.16
N THR A 116 9.09 14.14 16.85
CA THR A 116 8.02 14.26 15.85
C THR A 116 7.58 12.91 15.27
N CYS A 117 8.36 11.85 15.49
CA CYS A 117 8.03 10.52 15.02
C CYS A 117 7.02 9.89 15.98
N PHE A 118 5.99 9.28 15.42
CA PHE A 118 4.97 8.56 16.15
C PHE A 118 4.89 7.12 15.64
N ASP A 119 4.51 6.21 16.52
CA ASP A 119 4.64 4.76 16.30
C ASP A 119 3.96 4.29 15.01
N GLU A 120 2.76 4.78 14.75
CA GLU A 120 1.99 4.41 13.56
C GLU A 120 2.72 4.78 12.26
N PHE A 121 3.35 5.95 12.19
CA PHE A 121 4.15 6.34 11.03
C PHE A 121 5.42 5.50 10.94
N PHE A 122 6.11 5.28 12.06
CA PHE A 122 7.35 4.52 12.10
C PHE A 122 7.13 3.06 11.65
N GLU A 123 6.10 2.39 12.16
CA GLU A 123 5.73 1.04 11.77
C GLU A 123 5.42 0.95 10.27
N GLN A 124 4.70 1.94 9.73
CA GLN A 124 4.39 1.95 8.30
C GLN A 124 5.62 2.18 7.45
N PHE A 125 6.43 3.17 7.80
CA PHE A 125 7.61 3.50 7.04
C PHE A 125 8.62 2.35 7.08
N SER A 126 8.84 1.75 8.26
CA SER A 126 9.73 0.60 8.43
C SER A 126 9.26 -0.64 7.69
N ARG A 127 7.95 -0.90 7.61
CA ARG A 127 7.37 -1.99 6.79
C ARG A 127 7.50 -1.70 5.30
N LEU A 128 7.22 -0.47 4.87
CA LEU A 128 7.25 -0.07 3.47
C LEU A 128 8.64 -0.25 2.85
N VAL A 129 9.70 0.16 3.56
CA VAL A 129 11.07 0.11 3.00
C VAL A 129 11.61 -1.30 2.79
N ILE A 130 11.14 -2.28 3.57
CA ILE A 130 11.57 -3.69 3.46
C ILE A 130 10.62 -4.54 2.62
N ALA A 131 9.39 -4.07 2.37
CA ALA A 131 8.36 -4.83 1.68
C ALA A 131 8.78 -5.25 0.26
N ALA A 132 8.19 -6.34 -0.23
CA ALA A 132 8.29 -6.69 -1.64
C ALA A 132 7.65 -5.59 -2.51
N PRO A 133 8.09 -5.39 -3.77
CA PRO A 133 7.53 -4.34 -4.64
C PRO A 133 5.99 -4.34 -4.71
N ASP A 134 5.38 -5.51 -4.90
CA ASP A 134 3.92 -5.69 -4.97
C ASP A 134 3.22 -5.33 -3.65
N GLU A 135 3.85 -5.63 -2.52
CA GLU A 135 3.31 -5.32 -1.20
C GLU A 135 3.51 -3.84 -0.85
N ALA A 136 4.66 -3.26 -1.23
CA ALA A 136 4.94 -1.85 -1.05
C ALA A 136 3.93 -0.97 -1.81
N GLU A 137 3.54 -1.37 -3.03
CA GLU A 137 2.48 -0.67 -3.77
C GLU A 137 1.14 -0.69 -3.03
N LYS A 138 0.73 -1.86 -2.50
CA LYS A 138 -0.48 -1.99 -1.67
C LYS A 138 -0.42 -1.15 -0.40
N LEU A 139 0.75 -1.08 0.24
CA LEU A 139 0.96 -0.27 1.45
C LEU A 139 0.88 1.23 1.15
N ARG A 140 1.29 1.68 -0.05
CA ARG A 140 1.14 3.07 -0.49
C ARG A 140 -0.32 3.43 -0.74
N THR A 141 -1.12 2.50 -1.27
CA THR A 141 -2.53 2.76 -1.62
C THR A 141 -3.50 2.57 -0.46
N SER A 142 -3.30 1.57 0.42
CA SER A 142 -4.29 1.19 1.44
C SER A 142 -4.68 2.30 2.41
N LYS A 143 -3.75 3.21 2.73
CA LYS A 143 -4.02 4.32 3.64
C LYS A 143 -4.57 5.58 2.99
N THR A 144 -4.47 5.71 1.66
CA THR A 144 -5.17 6.79 0.94
C THR A 144 -6.68 6.60 1.04
N GLU A 145 -7.14 5.35 1.10
CA GLU A 145 -8.56 5.00 1.20
C GLU A 145 -9.11 5.09 2.64
N LEU A 146 -8.29 4.76 3.66
CA LEU A 146 -8.71 4.84 5.07
C LEU A 146 -8.80 6.27 5.61
N THR A 147 -8.05 7.22 5.03
CA THR A 147 -8.13 8.64 5.40
C THR A 147 -9.47 9.33 5.10
N ASP A 148 -10.35 8.70 4.31
CA ASP A 148 -11.67 9.27 3.98
C ASP A 148 -12.80 8.85 4.94
N PHE A 149 -12.62 7.81 5.78
CA PHE A 149 -13.74 7.22 6.53
C PHE A 149 -13.58 7.18 8.07
N GLU A 150 -12.36 7.24 8.60
CA GLU A 150 -12.10 6.96 10.04
C GLU A 150 -11.82 8.21 10.92
N LEU A 151 -11.88 9.42 10.35
CA LEU A 151 -11.52 10.69 11.02
C LEU A 151 -12.50 11.18 12.11
N ALA A 152 -13.52 10.38 12.48
CA ALA A 152 -14.59 10.86 13.34
C ALA A 152 -14.48 10.48 14.83
N ASP A 153 -13.69 9.49 15.23
CA ASP A 153 -13.91 8.88 16.57
C ASP A 153 -12.68 8.39 17.36
N PHE A 154 -11.45 8.57 16.89
CA PHE A 154 -10.25 8.18 17.66
C PHE A 154 -9.14 9.23 17.52
N ASP A 155 -8.26 9.30 18.53
CA ASP A 155 -7.00 10.07 18.63
C ASP A 155 -5.98 9.69 17.54
N LEU A 156 -6.44 9.61 16.29
CA LEU A 156 -5.62 9.34 15.12
C LEU A 156 -4.85 10.61 14.78
N HIS A 157 -3.53 10.47 14.61
CA HIS A 157 -2.66 11.56 14.22
C HIS A 157 -3.21 12.29 13.00
N SER A 158 -3.25 13.61 13.07
CA SER A 158 -3.87 14.42 12.03
C SER A 158 -3.03 14.33 10.74
N PRO A 159 -3.63 14.56 9.54
CA PRO A 159 -2.87 14.67 8.30
C PRO A 159 -1.75 15.73 8.35
N ARG A 160 -1.82 16.68 9.29
CA ARG A 160 -0.76 17.67 9.53
C ARG A 160 0.46 17.06 10.21
N ASP A 161 0.26 16.08 11.09
CA ASP A 161 1.35 15.39 11.79
C ASP A 161 2.14 14.52 10.81
N PHE A 162 1.44 13.81 9.93
CA PHE A 162 2.04 13.08 8.79
C PHE A 162 2.85 14.01 7.87
N ARG A 163 2.34 15.21 7.55
CA ARG A 163 3.13 16.20 6.78
C ARG A 163 4.37 16.65 7.55
N ARG A 164 4.22 16.95 8.84
CA ARG A 164 5.32 17.46 9.67
C ARG A 164 6.46 16.44 9.72
N ILE A 165 6.17 15.17 9.96
CA ILE A 165 7.20 14.13 9.99
C ILE A 165 7.83 13.91 8.60
N ALA A 166 7.06 13.98 7.51
CA ALA A 166 7.62 13.90 6.15
C ALA A 166 8.58 15.06 5.84
N GLU A 167 8.27 16.28 6.30
CA GLU A 167 9.17 17.43 6.18
C GLU A 167 10.43 17.30 7.03
N VAL A 168 10.30 16.76 8.25
CA VAL A 168 11.45 16.45 9.13
C VAL A 168 12.37 15.44 8.47
N ILE A 169 11.83 14.33 7.95
CA ILE A 169 12.63 13.31 7.27
C ILE A 169 13.36 13.89 6.07
N ARG A 170 12.70 14.73 5.27
CA ARG A 170 13.34 15.40 4.13
C ARG A 170 14.51 16.31 4.54
N LYS A 171 14.46 16.95 5.71
CA LYS A 171 15.47 17.91 6.17
C LYS A 171 16.58 17.25 6.99
N GLU A 172 16.23 16.38 7.92
CA GLU A 172 17.11 15.83 8.95
C GLU A 172 17.61 14.43 8.62
N PHE A 173 16.88 13.68 7.79
CA PHE A 173 17.21 12.31 7.40
C PHE A 173 17.14 12.13 5.86
N PRO A 174 17.95 12.87 5.09
CA PRO A 174 17.88 12.85 3.62
C PRO A 174 18.14 11.45 3.03
N GLU A 175 18.96 10.65 3.71
CA GLU A 175 19.22 9.24 3.34
C GLU A 175 17.95 8.38 3.40
N LEU A 176 17.11 8.59 4.43
CA LEU A 176 15.83 7.90 4.57
C LEU A 176 14.80 8.44 3.59
N TYR A 177 14.86 9.75 3.30
CA TYR A 177 13.97 10.38 2.34
C TYR A 177 14.13 9.80 0.93
N GLU A 178 15.36 9.57 0.47
CA GLU A 178 15.59 9.04 -0.88
C GLU A 178 15.09 7.59 -1.05
N LEU A 179 14.95 6.80 0.01
CA LEU A 179 14.40 5.44 -0.06
C LEU A 179 12.94 5.40 -0.52
N GLU A 180 12.12 6.38 -0.11
CA GLU A 180 10.67 6.44 -0.35
C GLU A 180 10.20 7.88 -0.66
N LYS A 181 10.99 8.59 -1.47
CA LYS A 181 10.74 9.97 -1.86
C LYS A 181 9.33 10.20 -2.42
N TYR A 182 8.87 9.28 -3.27
CA TYR A 182 7.55 9.37 -3.88
C TYR A 182 6.44 9.35 -2.83
N TRP A 183 6.46 8.36 -1.94
CA TRP A 183 5.45 8.21 -0.88
C TRP A 183 5.50 9.35 0.13
N LEU A 184 6.69 9.79 0.57
CA LEU A 184 6.84 10.92 1.48
C LEU A 184 6.33 12.24 0.86
N ASN A 185 6.52 12.43 -0.45
CA ASN A 185 5.96 13.58 -1.16
C ASN A 185 4.43 13.51 -1.29
N GLN A 186 3.86 12.32 -1.50
CA GLN A 186 2.42 12.14 -1.48
C GLN A 186 1.83 12.51 -0.12
N ILE A 187 2.43 12.04 0.98
CA ILE A 187 2.03 12.42 2.34
C ILE A 187 2.15 13.94 2.57
N ALA A 188 3.24 14.54 2.11
CA ALA A 188 3.44 15.98 2.25
C ALA A 188 2.41 16.80 1.46
N THR A 189 1.84 16.27 0.37
CA THR A 189 0.89 16.98 -0.50
C THR A 189 -0.58 16.68 -0.19
N SER A 190 -0.93 15.45 0.18
CA SER A 190 -2.30 14.98 0.42
C SER A 190 -3.06 15.80 1.48
N GLY A 191 -2.39 16.24 2.54
CA GLY A 191 -3.01 17.07 3.58
C GLY A 191 -3.53 18.44 3.12
N LYS A 192 -3.14 18.97 1.95
CA LYS A 192 -3.65 20.27 1.44
C LYS A 192 -5.08 20.12 0.93
N ALA A 193 -5.35 19.12 0.09
CA ALA A 193 -6.67 18.84 -0.44
C ALA A 193 -7.65 18.40 0.66
N GLN A 194 -7.20 17.52 1.57
CA GLN A 194 -8.05 17.06 2.69
C GLN A 194 -8.40 18.20 3.65
N SER A 195 -7.48 19.15 3.90
CA SER A 195 -7.78 20.31 4.76
C SER A 195 -8.83 21.25 4.15
N SER A 196 -8.89 21.38 2.83
CA SER A 196 -9.96 22.14 2.17
C SER A 196 -11.31 21.43 2.24
N ILE A 197 -11.32 20.10 2.12
CA ILE A 197 -12.54 19.28 2.20
C ILE A 197 -13.10 19.26 3.63
N ASN A 198 -12.26 19.05 4.64
CA ASN A 198 -12.72 19.13 6.04
C ASN A 198 -13.23 20.53 6.38
N ARG A 199 -12.63 21.59 5.82
CA ARG A 199 -13.10 22.95 6.05
C ARG A 199 -14.47 23.19 5.41
N THR A 200 -14.72 22.70 4.20
CA THR A 200 -16.04 22.82 3.55
C THR A 200 -17.11 21.98 4.27
N VAL A 201 -16.77 20.77 4.73
CA VAL A 201 -17.69 19.92 5.52
C VAL A 201 -18.05 20.58 6.85
N HIS A 202 -17.09 21.12 7.59
CA HIS A 202 -17.37 21.86 8.83
C HIS A 202 -18.22 23.11 8.59
N ILE A 203 -17.96 23.86 7.52
CA ILE A 203 -18.78 25.03 7.15
C ILE A 203 -20.21 24.59 6.83
N LEU A 204 -20.37 23.51 6.06
CA LEU A 204 -21.70 22.98 5.70
C LEU A 204 -22.46 22.52 6.94
N HIS A 205 -21.81 21.80 7.85
CA HIS A 205 -22.42 21.35 9.10
C HIS A 205 -22.83 22.52 9.98
N PHE A 206 -22.00 23.57 10.07
CA PHE A 206 -22.32 24.80 10.80
C PHE A 206 -23.50 25.56 10.18
N LEU A 207 -23.59 25.64 8.85
CA LEU A 207 -24.72 26.26 8.16
C LEU A 207 -26.03 25.49 8.39
N ILE A 208 -25.98 24.16 8.33
CA ILE A 208 -27.13 23.30 8.60
C ILE A 208 -27.58 23.47 10.05
N SER A 209 -26.66 23.44 11.02
CA SER A 209 -27.03 23.59 12.44
C SER A 209 -27.58 24.99 12.73
N ALA A 210 -26.98 26.04 12.16
CA ALA A 210 -27.47 27.41 12.31
C ALA A 210 -28.86 27.61 11.70
N ALA A 211 -29.11 27.04 10.50
CA ALA A 211 -30.44 27.08 9.88
C ALA A 211 -31.48 26.34 10.74
N LEU A 212 -31.12 25.20 11.32
CA LEU A 212 -32.01 24.41 12.17
C LEU A 212 -32.33 25.15 13.48
N ILE A 213 -31.33 25.78 14.11
CA ILE A 213 -31.52 26.65 15.28
C ILE A 213 -32.44 27.83 14.93
N LEU A 214 -32.26 28.43 13.76
CA LEU A 214 -33.07 29.57 13.32
C LEU A 214 -34.53 29.16 13.04
N VAL A 215 -34.77 28.01 12.42
CA VAL A 215 -36.11 27.46 12.19
C VAL A 215 -36.80 27.11 13.52
N VAL A 216 -36.08 26.48 14.46
CA VAL A 216 -36.61 26.15 15.79
C VAL A 216 -36.88 27.42 16.60
N GLY A 217 -35.97 28.40 16.55
CA GLY A 217 -36.12 29.69 17.22
C GLY A 217 -37.32 30.48 16.69
N LEU A 218 -37.47 30.59 15.38
CA LEU A 218 -38.62 31.25 14.75
C LEU A 218 -39.94 30.51 15.03
N GLY A 219 -39.92 29.17 15.03
CA GLY A 219 -41.10 28.36 15.38
C GLY A 219 -41.57 28.60 16.83
N LEU A 220 -40.62 28.77 17.76
CA LEU A 220 -40.90 29.09 19.15
C LEU A 220 -41.41 30.53 19.36
N THR A 221 -40.94 31.50 18.57
CA THR A 221 -41.34 32.91 18.73
C THR A 221 -42.65 33.26 18.03
N TYR A 222 -42.97 32.63 16.89
CA TYR A 222 -44.12 33.03 16.07
C TYR A 222 -45.37 32.17 16.25
N LEU A 223 -45.28 30.98 16.86
CA LEU A 223 -46.41 30.05 16.99
C LEU A 223 -46.40 29.33 18.35
N PRO A 224 -46.93 29.94 19.43
CA PRO A 224 -46.99 29.31 20.76
C PRO A 224 -47.86 28.04 20.80
N GLU A 225 -48.75 27.84 19.82
CA GLU A 225 -49.57 26.62 19.70
C GLU A 225 -48.84 25.44 19.02
N MET A 226 -47.64 25.65 18.46
CA MET A 226 -46.87 24.62 17.73
C MET A 226 -45.83 23.92 18.59
N THR A 227 -45.95 24.01 19.92
CA THR A 227 -45.11 23.26 20.88
C THR A 227 -45.11 21.76 20.58
N VAL A 228 -46.24 21.21 20.10
CA VAL A 228 -46.35 19.80 19.70
C VAL A 228 -45.50 19.49 18.47
N ILE A 229 -45.43 20.38 17.47
CA ILE A 229 -44.65 20.15 16.24
C ILE A 229 -43.16 20.33 16.48
N VAL A 230 -42.76 21.29 17.33
CA VAL A 230 -41.35 21.47 17.73
C VAL A 230 -40.87 20.29 18.57
N THR A 231 -41.70 19.78 19.48
CA THR A 231 -41.35 18.56 20.26
C THR A 231 -41.31 17.32 19.38
N LEU A 232 -42.24 17.15 18.43
CA LEU A 232 -42.19 16.04 17.47
C LEU A 232 -40.94 16.10 16.58
N GLY A 233 -40.56 17.31 16.15
CA GLY A 233 -39.35 17.57 15.37
C GLY A 233 -38.07 17.21 16.13
N LEU A 234 -37.98 17.60 17.41
CA LEU A 234 -36.84 17.24 18.28
C LEU A 234 -36.80 15.74 18.59
N VAL A 235 -37.95 15.10 18.80
CA VAL A 235 -38.05 13.64 19.02
C VAL A 235 -37.65 12.87 17.76
N LEU A 236 -38.07 13.32 16.58
CA LEU A 236 -37.63 12.72 15.31
C LEU A 236 -36.14 12.94 15.07
N LEU A 237 -35.62 14.13 15.38
CA LEU A 237 -34.19 14.42 15.27
C LEU A 237 -33.37 13.48 16.17
N PHE A 238 -33.74 13.35 17.44
CA PHE A 238 -33.11 12.43 18.40
C PHE A 238 -33.30 10.97 18.00
N GLY A 239 -34.49 10.61 17.48
CA GLY A 239 -34.80 9.28 17.00
C GLY A 239 -33.92 8.88 15.82
N VAL A 240 -33.78 9.76 14.83
CA VAL A 240 -32.94 9.56 13.65
C VAL A 240 -31.46 9.49 14.04
N THR A 241 -30.97 10.38 14.92
CA THR A 241 -29.57 10.28 15.41
C THR A 241 -29.31 8.98 16.16
N ARG A 242 -30.27 8.51 16.97
CA ARG A 242 -30.13 7.26 17.73
C ARG A 242 -30.26 6.02 16.85
N LEU A 243 -31.08 6.07 15.79
CA LEU A 243 -31.21 4.99 14.81
C LEU A 243 -29.95 4.87 13.95
N ILE A 244 -29.39 6.01 13.52
CA ILE A 244 -28.12 6.06 12.79
C ILE A 244 -26.99 5.53 13.69
N ARG A 245 -26.92 5.94 14.96
CA ARG A 245 -25.94 5.42 15.92
C ARG A 245 -26.07 3.89 16.10
N ARG A 246 -27.28 3.35 16.24
CA ARG A 246 -27.50 1.89 16.35
C ARG A 246 -27.18 1.13 15.06
N PHE A 247 -27.45 1.72 13.90
CA PHE A 247 -27.10 1.12 12.61
C PHE A 247 -25.57 1.03 12.44
N ILE A 248 -24.85 2.06 12.90
CA ILE A 248 -23.38 2.08 12.95
C ILE A 248 -22.85 1.03 13.94
N GLU A 249 -23.42 0.92 15.14
CA GLU A 249 -23.02 -0.08 16.14
C GLU A 249 -23.27 -1.52 15.67
N LYS A 250 -24.38 -1.80 14.98
CA LYS A 250 -24.70 -3.14 14.45
C LYS A 250 -23.73 -3.57 13.35
N LYS A 251 -23.17 -2.63 12.58
CA LYS A 251 -22.13 -2.91 11.58
C LYS A 251 -20.75 -3.15 12.21
N ARG A 252 -20.54 -2.71 13.47
CA ARG A 252 -19.29 -2.86 14.25
C ARG A 252 -19.08 -4.27 14.82
N GLY A 253 -20.14 -5.07 14.97
CA GLY A 253 -20.11 -6.39 15.64
C GLY A 253 -20.11 -7.61 14.71
N SER A 254 -19.88 -7.44 13.41
CA SER A 254 -19.94 -8.52 12.40
C SER A 254 -18.62 -8.75 11.65
N SER A 255 -17.48 -8.31 12.21
CA SER A 255 -16.15 -8.58 11.66
C SER A 255 -15.24 -9.21 12.68
#